data_AF-A0A5B9M191-F1
#
_entry.id   AF-A0A5B9M191-F1
#
_cell.length_a   1.000
_cell.length_b   1.000
_cell.length_c   1.000
_cell.angle_alpha   90.00
_cell.angle_beta   90.00
_cell.angle_gamma   90.00
#
_symmetry.space_group_name_H-M   'P 1'
#
loop_
_entity.id
_entity.type
_entity.pdbx_description
1 polymer ?
#
loop_
_entity_poly.entity_id
_entity_poly.type
_entity_poly.pdbx_seq_one_letter_code
_entity_poly.pdbx_strand_id
1 'polypeptide(L)'
;MIITGRVSSGFGEGAYFMTRDVYLEQFREKLGFEPFPGTLNIETGNPEIVRELRLKADKIHGGGGFGDVLYVRAVLNDEVDGALLFPVKTHHRDVCLEFVAPVNLRKTLKLRDGDTVSLKIMDDESSD
;
A
#
# COMPACT_ATOMS: atom_id res chain seq x y z
N MET A 1 15.18 -2.18 1.00
CA MET A 1 15.32 -1.87 -0.47
C MET A 1 14.73 -0.50 -0.81
N ILE A 2 15.18 0.23 -1.85
CA ILE A 2 14.54 1.49 -2.31
C ILE A 2 14.04 1.33 -3.75
N ILE A 3 12.79 1.73 -3.99
CA ILE A 3 12.13 1.71 -5.31
C ILE A 3 11.66 3.12 -5.66
N THR A 4 11.74 3.49 -6.94
CA THR A 4 11.11 4.71 -7.45
C THR A 4 9.88 4.38 -8.26
N GLY A 5 8.86 5.23 -8.19
CA GLY A 5 7.68 5.11 -9.04
C GLY A 5 7.02 6.46 -9.31
N ARG A 6 6.01 6.45 -10.17
CA ARG A 6 5.21 7.63 -10.49
C ARG A 6 3.83 7.54 -9.88
N VAL A 7 3.38 8.63 -9.29
CA VAL A 7 2.01 8.74 -8.77
C VAL A 7 1.03 8.66 -9.94
N SER A 8 -0.02 7.87 -9.78
CA SER A 8 -1.13 7.82 -10.72
C SER A 8 -2.49 7.88 -10.01
N SER A 9 -3.54 8.17 -10.76
CA SER A 9 -4.91 8.08 -10.27
C SER A 9 -5.46 6.67 -10.46
N GLY A 10 -6.10 6.14 -9.42
CA GLY A 10 -6.91 4.92 -9.51
C GLY A 10 -8.38 5.23 -9.79
N PHE A 11 -9.22 4.21 -9.63
CA PHE A 11 -10.67 4.32 -9.79
C PHE A 11 -11.41 4.83 -8.54
N GLY A 12 -10.68 5.23 -7.50
CA GLY A 12 -11.26 5.73 -6.25
C GLY A 12 -11.87 4.65 -5.34
N GLU A 13 -11.70 3.37 -5.67
CA GLU A 13 -12.31 2.26 -4.93
C GLU A 13 -11.58 1.94 -3.61
N GLY A 14 -10.30 2.30 -3.47
CA GLY A 14 -9.49 1.99 -2.29
C GLY A 14 -10.11 2.51 -0.99
N ALA A 15 -10.75 3.68 -1.02
CA ALA A 15 -11.43 4.26 0.14
C ALA A 15 -12.54 3.36 0.68
N TYR A 16 -13.28 2.65 -0.17
CA TYR A 16 -14.34 1.75 0.25
C TYR A 16 -13.81 0.59 1.10
N PHE A 17 -12.67 0.02 0.68
CA PHE A 17 -12.03 -1.08 1.38
C PHE A 17 -11.34 -0.63 2.67
N MET A 18 -10.69 0.52 2.68
CA MET A 18 -9.96 1.02 3.86
C MET A 18 -10.87 1.28 5.07
N THR A 19 -12.18 1.48 4.87
CA THR A 19 -13.14 1.74 5.96
C THR A 19 -13.95 0.51 6.38
N ARG A 20 -13.60 -0.71 5.97
CA ARG A 20 -14.34 -1.92 6.36
C ARG A 20 -13.81 -2.46 7.69
N ASP A 21 -14.72 -2.72 8.64
CA ASP A 21 -14.39 -3.25 9.97
C ASP A 21 -13.53 -4.51 9.93
N VAL A 22 -13.73 -5.37 8.92
CA VAL A 22 -12.94 -6.61 8.72
C VAL A 22 -11.43 -6.37 8.55
N TYR A 23 -11.05 -5.18 8.08
CA TYR A 23 -9.65 -4.79 7.91
C TYR A 23 -9.15 -3.82 8.98
N LEU A 24 -10.01 -2.92 9.48
CA LEU A 24 -9.60 -1.84 10.40
C LEU A 24 -8.85 -2.35 11.63
N GLU A 25 -9.35 -3.38 12.30
CA GLU A 25 -8.67 -3.94 13.48
C GLU A 25 -7.30 -4.54 13.11
N GLN A 26 -7.22 -5.26 11.99
CA GLN A 26 -5.96 -5.82 11.50
C GLN A 26 -4.97 -4.75 11.04
N PHE A 27 -5.43 -3.62 10.48
CA PHE A 27 -4.55 -2.50 10.15
C PHE A 27 -3.93 -1.90 11.42
N ARG A 28 -4.74 -1.65 12.45
CA ARG A 28 -4.24 -1.12 13.72
C ARG A 28 -3.24 -2.08 14.37
N GLU A 29 -3.53 -3.38 14.38
CA GLU A 29 -2.66 -4.39 14.97
C GLU A 29 -1.37 -4.60 14.17
N LYS A 30 -1.47 -4.79 12.84
CA LYS A 30 -0.35 -5.22 11.99
C LYS A 30 0.45 -4.06 11.42
N LEU A 31 -0.19 -2.93 11.12
CA LEU A 31 0.49 -1.73 10.60
C LEU A 31 0.80 -0.72 11.70
N GLY A 32 0.16 -0.81 12.86
CA GLY A 32 0.31 0.16 13.94
C GLY A 32 -0.48 1.45 13.74
N PHE A 33 -1.34 1.53 12.72
CA PHE A 33 -2.15 2.70 12.42
C PHE A 33 -3.46 2.34 11.70
N GLU A 34 -4.42 3.26 11.76
CA GLU A 34 -5.62 3.22 10.92
C GLU A 34 -5.37 4.03 9.63
N PRO A 35 -5.51 3.42 8.44
CA PRO A 35 -5.28 4.13 7.18
C PRO A 35 -6.28 5.26 6.94
N PHE A 36 -5.83 6.34 6.32
CA PHE A 36 -6.71 7.32 5.72
C PHE A 36 -7.62 6.62 4.68
N PRO A 37 -8.90 7.02 4.52
CA PRO A 37 -9.81 6.45 3.51
C PRO A 37 -9.39 6.75 2.07
N GLY A 38 -8.41 6.00 1.56
CA GLY A 38 -7.88 6.10 0.21
C GLY A 38 -6.48 5.51 0.09
N THR A 39 -6.07 5.22 -1.14
CA THR A 39 -4.73 4.70 -1.47
C THR A 39 -4.02 5.67 -2.40
N LEU A 40 -2.68 5.72 -2.31
CA LEU A 40 -1.83 6.39 -3.28
C LEU A 40 -1.31 5.35 -4.28
N ASN A 41 -1.76 5.45 -5.53
CA ASN A 41 -1.32 4.55 -6.58
C ASN A 41 0.06 4.98 -7.10
N ILE A 42 0.98 4.03 -7.20
CA ILE A 42 2.36 4.24 -7.63
C ILE A 42 2.72 3.20 -8.69
N GLU A 43 3.10 3.67 -9.87
CA GLU A 43 3.55 2.85 -10.99
C GLU A 43 5.08 2.78 -11.00
N THR A 44 5.62 1.57 -10.82
CA THR A 44 7.09 1.35 -10.87
C THR A 44 7.61 1.17 -12.30
N GLY A 45 6.72 0.82 -13.24
CA GLY A 45 7.10 0.38 -14.58
C GLY A 45 7.86 -0.96 -14.62
N ASN A 46 8.04 -1.62 -13.46
CA ASN A 46 8.73 -2.89 -13.34
C ASN A 46 7.84 -3.92 -12.59
N PRO A 47 7.20 -4.85 -13.31
CA PRO A 47 6.32 -5.85 -12.71
C PRO A 47 7.07 -6.89 -11.85
N GLU A 48 8.36 -7.11 -12.09
CA GLU A 48 9.15 -8.07 -11.30
C GLU A 48 9.30 -7.59 -9.86
N ILE A 49 9.53 -6.30 -9.64
CA ILE A 49 9.60 -5.70 -8.30
C ILE A 49 8.27 -5.91 -7.55
N VAL A 50 7.13 -5.72 -8.22
CA VAL A 50 5.81 -5.93 -7.60
C VAL A 50 5.65 -7.40 -7.18
N ARG A 51 6.09 -8.34 -8.03
CA ARG A 51 6.05 -9.77 -7.73
C ARG A 51 6.97 -10.13 -6.55
N GLU A 52 8.19 -9.61 -6.51
CA GLU A 52 9.13 -9.84 -5.41
C GLU A 52 8.58 -9.33 -4.08
N LEU A 53 7.98 -8.14 -4.06
CA LEU A 53 7.35 -7.59 -2.86
C LEU A 53 6.20 -8.47 -2.38
N ARG A 54 5.33 -8.95 -3.29
CA ARG A 54 4.23 -9.86 -2.94
C ARG A 54 4.70 -11.16 -2.30
N LEU A 55 5.87 -11.69 -2.69
CA LEU A 55 6.43 -12.93 -2.13
C LEU A 55 6.95 -12.75 -0.70
N LYS A 56 7.29 -11.52 -0.32
CA LYS A 56 7.77 -11.16 1.03
C LYS A 56 6.68 -10.54 1.90
N ALA A 57 5.48 -10.39 1.35
CA ALA A 57 4.41 -9.66 1.99
C ALA A 57 3.72 -10.52 3.05
N ASP A 58 3.43 -9.88 4.18
CA ASP A 58 2.52 -10.39 5.17
C ASP A 58 1.07 -10.26 4.69
N LYS A 59 0.14 -10.79 5.49
CA LYS A 59 -1.26 -10.92 5.10
C LYS A 59 -2.22 -10.29 6.11
N ILE A 60 -3.18 -9.55 5.60
CA ILE A 60 -4.41 -9.15 6.25
C ILE A 60 -5.55 -10.01 5.70
N HIS A 61 -6.29 -10.66 6.59
CA HIS A 61 -7.32 -11.62 6.20
C HIS A 61 -8.62 -10.91 5.81
N GLY A 62 -9.12 -11.20 4.62
CA GLY A 62 -10.46 -10.82 4.21
C GLY A 62 -11.48 -11.86 4.68
N GLY A 63 -12.58 -11.42 5.30
CA GLY A 63 -13.68 -12.31 5.70
C GLY A 63 -14.52 -12.81 4.50
N GLY A 64 -15.55 -13.63 4.76
CA GLY A 64 -16.33 -14.43 3.79
C GLY A 64 -17.02 -13.74 2.59
N GLY A 65 -16.80 -12.44 2.36
CA GLY A 65 -17.17 -11.71 1.14
C GLY A 65 -16.06 -10.83 0.55
N PHE A 66 -14.92 -10.71 1.24
CA PHE A 66 -13.79 -9.88 0.88
C PHE A 66 -12.57 -10.75 0.51
N GLY A 67 -11.57 -10.15 -0.12
CA GLY A 67 -10.31 -10.83 -0.46
C GLY A 67 -9.25 -10.55 0.59
N ASP A 68 -8.30 -11.46 0.77
CA ASP A 68 -7.09 -11.13 1.52
C ASP A 68 -6.37 -9.93 0.88
N VAL A 69 -5.64 -9.19 1.70
CA VAL A 69 -4.75 -8.11 1.27
C VAL A 69 -3.36 -8.45 1.76
N LEU A 70 -2.40 -8.54 0.84
CA LEU A 70 -1.00 -8.66 1.24
C LEU A 70 -0.45 -7.26 1.52
N TYR A 71 0.51 -7.15 2.43
CA TYR A 71 1.15 -5.87 2.70
C TYR A 71 2.65 -5.98 2.95
N VAL A 72 3.34 -4.87 2.69
CA VAL A 72 4.76 -4.67 3.02
C VAL A 72 4.90 -3.28 3.62
N ARG A 73 5.56 -3.15 4.79
CA ARG A 73 5.82 -1.85 5.41
C ARG A 73 6.83 -1.05 4.57
N ALA A 74 6.58 0.25 4.44
CA ALA A 74 7.44 1.12 3.64
C ALA A 74 7.34 2.58 4.09
N VAL A 75 8.40 3.34 3.79
CA VAL A 75 8.44 4.80 3.99
C VAL A 75 8.37 5.49 2.63
N LEU A 76 7.43 6.41 2.48
CA LEU A 76 7.27 7.22 1.27
C LEU A 76 8.09 8.51 1.39
N ASN A 77 8.94 8.77 0.40
CA ASN A 77 9.80 9.95 0.31
C ASN A 77 10.69 10.18 1.55
N ASP A 78 11.03 9.13 2.29
CA ASP A 78 11.73 9.21 3.59
C ASP A 78 11.02 10.10 4.63
N GLU A 79 9.73 10.41 4.43
CA GLU A 79 8.95 11.36 5.23
C GLU A 79 7.74 10.72 5.92
N VAL A 80 7.05 9.78 5.25
CA VAL A 80 5.78 9.24 5.74
C VAL A 80 5.85 7.72 5.86
N ASP A 81 5.70 7.24 7.09
CA ASP A 81 5.54 5.82 7.39
C ASP A 81 4.17 5.31 6.87
N GLY A 82 4.19 4.10 6.31
CA GLY A 82 3.00 3.46 5.79
C GLY A 82 3.24 2.03 5.34
N ALA A 83 2.39 1.57 4.43
CA ALA A 83 2.49 0.24 3.86
C ALA A 83 2.05 0.22 2.39
N LEU A 84 2.68 -0.64 1.62
CA LEU A 84 2.18 -1.07 0.32
C LEU A 84 1.15 -2.18 0.54
N LEU A 85 0.01 -2.06 -0.13
CA LEU A 85 -1.06 -3.05 -0.15
C LEU A 85 -1.14 -3.70 -1.52
N PHE A 86 -1.44 -5.00 -1.52
CA PHE A 86 -1.66 -5.81 -2.71
C PHE A 86 -2.96 -6.61 -2.51
N PRO A 87 -4.10 -6.09 -2.99
CA PRO A 87 -5.34 -6.84 -2.97
C PRO A 87 -5.19 -8.16 -3.75
N VAL A 88 -5.63 -9.29 -3.15
CA VAL A 88 -5.55 -10.61 -3.79
C VAL A 88 -6.69 -10.82 -4.79
N LYS A 89 -7.87 -10.24 -4.51
CA LYS A 89 -9.03 -10.25 -5.41
C LYS A 89 -9.18 -8.88 -6.06
N THR A 90 -8.47 -8.63 -7.16
CA THR A 90 -8.58 -7.38 -7.92
C THR A 90 -8.56 -7.64 -9.43
N HIS A 91 -9.22 -6.75 -10.17
CA HIS A 91 -9.16 -6.67 -11.64
C HIS A 91 -8.16 -5.62 -12.12
N HIS A 92 -7.49 -4.92 -11.19
CA HIS A 92 -6.54 -3.85 -11.51
C HIS A 92 -5.23 -4.41 -12.06
N ARG A 93 -4.56 -3.62 -12.90
CA ARG A 93 -3.31 -4.00 -13.59
C ARG A 93 -2.25 -4.43 -12.58
N ASP A 94 -1.62 -5.58 -12.82
CA ASP A 94 -0.63 -6.23 -11.93
C ASP A 94 0.62 -5.41 -11.57
N VAL A 95 0.74 -4.17 -12.06
CA VAL A 95 1.96 -3.35 -11.99
C VAL A 95 1.79 -2.10 -11.09
N CYS A 96 0.60 -1.87 -10.54
CA CYS A 96 0.36 -0.73 -9.66
C CYS A 96 0.54 -1.13 -8.18
N LEU A 97 1.30 -0.33 -7.45
CA LEU A 97 1.43 -0.41 -5.99
C LEU A 97 0.42 0.53 -5.34
N GLU A 98 -0.29 0.07 -4.31
CA GLU A 98 -1.18 0.92 -3.52
C GLU A 98 -0.52 1.24 -2.18
N PHE A 99 -0.11 2.48 -1.95
CA PHE A 99 0.48 2.90 -0.68
C PHE A 99 -0.58 3.53 0.24
N VAL A 100 -0.59 3.13 1.51
CA VAL A 100 -1.49 3.64 2.55
C VAL A 100 -0.73 4.22 3.74
N ALA A 101 -1.32 5.23 4.36
CA ALA A 101 -0.78 5.96 5.49
C ALA A 101 -1.93 6.51 6.35
N PRO A 102 -1.71 6.94 7.59
CA PRO A 102 -2.75 7.54 8.44
C PRO A 102 -3.20 8.95 7.95
N VAL A 103 -2.55 9.50 6.92
CA VAL A 103 -2.81 10.86 6.41
C VAL A 103 -3.17 10.86 4.92
N ASN A 104 -3.82 11.93 4.47
CA ASN A 104 -4.03 12.14 3.04
C ASN A 104 -2.72 12.55 2.36
N LEU A 105 -2.08 11.60 1.68
CA LEU A 105 -0.74 11.76 1.11
C LEU A 105 -0.66 12.86 0.05
N ARG A 106 -1.66 12.96 -0.84
CA ARG A 106 -1.69 14.02 -1.86
C ARG A 106 -1.78 15.41 -1.26
N LYS A 107 -2.55 15.59 -0.19
CA LYS A 107 -2.62 16.88 0.52
C LYS A 107 -1.35 17.17 1.31
N THR A 108 -0.82 16.16 1.99
CA THR A 108 0.32 16.29 2.91
C THR A 108 1.61 16.57 2.13
N LEU A 109 1.87 15.78 1.09
CA LEU A 109 3.09 15.87 0.27
C LEU A 109 2.88 16.68 -1.02
N LYS A 110 1.69 17.26 -1.23
CA LYS A 110 1.30 18.05 -2.40
C LYS A 110 1.48 17.32 -3.75
N LEU A 111 1.34 16.00 -3.73
CA LEU A 111 1.55 15.12 -4.89
C LEU A 111 0.44 15.22 -5.94
N ARG A 112 0.86 15.11 -7.20
CA ARG A 112 0.03 15.09 -8.41
C ARG A 112 0.38 13.87 -9.27
N ASP A 113 -0.49 13.57 -10.22
CA ASP A 113 -0.21 12.50 -11.18
C ASP A 113 1.04 12.82 -11.99
N GLY A 114 1.89 11.81 -12.16
CA GLY A 114 3.18 11.92 -12.83
C GLY A 114 4.34 12.30 -11.91
N ASP A 115 4.08 12.75 -10.68
CA ASP A 115 5.15 13.06 -9.72
C ASP A 115 5.93 11.78 -9.37
N THR A 116 7.25 11.91 -9.32
CA THR A 116 8.13 10.81 -8.90
C THR A 116 8.18 10.75 -7.38
N VAL A 117 8.05 9.55 -6.83
CA VAL A 117 8.17 9.25 -5.41
C VAL A 117 9.15 8.11 -5.17
N SER A 118 9.75 8.07 -3.99
CA SER A 118 10.58 6.96 -3.51
C SER A 118 9.85 6.15 -2.44
N LEU A 119 10.02 4.84 -2.49
CA LEU A 119 9.52 3.87 -1.52
C LEU A 119 10.71 3.15 -0.90
N LYS A 120 10.96 3.38 0.38
CA LYS A 120 11.93 2.62 1.15
C LYS A 120 11.21 1.47 1.83
N ILE A 121 11.42 0.26 1.31
CA ILE A 121 10.86 -0.98 1.82
C ILE A 121 11.56 -1.36 3.11
N MET A 122 10.78 -1.56 4.16
CA MET A 122 11.24 -2.06 5.44
C MET A 122 11.30 -3.58 5.34
N ASP A 123 12.49 -4.14 5.55
CA ASP A 123 12.62 -5.56 5.77
C ASP A 123 12.25 -5.80 7.24
N ASP A 124 11.18 -6.57 7.49
CA ASP A 124 10.95 -7.09 8.83
C ASP A 124 12.06 -8.11 9.08
N GLU A 125 13.13 -7.66 9.73
CA GLU A 125 13.96 -8.53 10.55
C GLU A 125 13.03 -9.02 11.66
N SER A 126 12.25 -10.06 11.37
CA SER A 126 11.55 -10.82 12.39
C SER A 126 12.61 -11.21 13.41
N SER A 127 12.57 -10.54 14.56
CA SER A 127 13.43 -10.84 15.69
C SER A 127 13.26 -12.33 15.99
N ASP A 128 14.38 -13.05 15.99
CA ASP A 128 14.50 -14.44 16.48
C ASP A 128 13.77 -14.66 17.81
#